data_AF-A0A2V7QRL4-F1
#
_entry.id   AF-A0A2V7QRL4-F1
#
_cell.length_a   1.000
_cell.length_b   1.000
_cell.length_c   1.000
_cell.angle_alpha   90.00
_cell.angle_beta   90.00
_cell.angle_gamma   90.00
#
_symmetry.space_group_name_H-M   'P 1'
#
loop_
_entity.id
_entity.type
_entity.pdbx_description
1 polymer ?
#
loop_
_entity_poly.entity_id
_entity_poly.type
_entity_poly.pdbx_seq_one_letter_code
_entity_poly.pdbx_strand_id
1 'polypeptide(L)'
;MWGPVALTEARMRCPRTWFTAAVTLAMLACGKSAARMATEVRECSAITMDAKGAAQCLVLQYKWKQPAALAAATRYQHEQDSTAQSHADSAWHADVARHTREMADCAKDPSGDMARCLVGYGWAEARATATADSLWHHDAPAHRQQVATCTRQRQMQAGVCLQLKYKWTPERALVVDDSIRRARMRR
;
A
#
# COMPACT_ATOMS: atom_id res chain seq x y z
N MET A 1 -71.04 0.03 -29.13
CA MET A 1 -72.30 -0.40 -28.48
C MET A 1 -71.95 -1.46 -27.44
N TRP A 2 -72.31 -1.19 -26.18
CA TRP A 2 -72.80 -2.09 -25.11
C TRP A 2 -72.10 -3.46 -24.90
N GLY A 3 -71.71 -3.71 -23.63
CA GLY A 3 -71.01 -4.91 -23.12
C GLY A 3 -71.84 -6.21 -23.13
N PRO A 4 -71.69 -7.19 -22.20
CA PRO A 4 -70.88 -7.22 -20.98
C PRO A 4 -69.95 -8.46 -20.85
N VAL A 5 -69.13 -8.45 -19.81
CA VAL A 5 -68.38 -9.61 -19.28
C VAL A 5 -69.19 -10.27 -18.18
N ALA A 6 -69.43 -11.58 -18.32
CA ALA A 6 -69.75 -12.58 -17.30
C ALA A 6 -69.76 -13.93 -18.05
N LEU A 7 -69.22 -15.05 -17.61
CA LEU A 7 -69.00 -15.59 -16.28
C LEU A 7 -68.05 -16.80 -16.41
N THR A 8 -67.62 -17.35 -15.28
CA THR A 8 -67.12 -18.71 -15.02
C THR A 8 -65.63 -18.89 -14.69
N GLU A 9 -65.46 -19.23 -13.41
CA GLU A 9 -64.33 -19.89 -12.81
C GLU A 9 -63.85 -21.11 -13.63
N ALA A 10 -62.53 -21.25 -13.76
CA ALA A 10 -61.93 -22.53 -14.03
C ALA A 10 -60.74 -22.74 -13.09
N ARG A 11 -61.04 -23.56 -12.09
CA ARG A 11 -60.16 -24.32 -11.19
C ARG A 11 -58.71 -24.49 -11.66
N MET A 12 -57.83 -24.25 -10.69
CA MET A 12 -56.52 -24.87 -10.49
C MET A 12 -56.25 -26.10 -11.38
N ARG A 13 -55.28 -25.98 -12.28
CA ARG A 13 -54.37 -27.06 -12.64
C ARG A 13 -52.98 -26.48 -12.78
N CYS A 14 -52.09 -26.96 -11.92
CA CYS A 14 -50.66 -26.68 -11.94
C CYS A 14 -49.99 -27.57 -12.99
N PRO A 15 -49.22 -27.01 -13.94
CA PRO A 15 -48.00 -27.63 -14.42
C PRO A 15 -46.84 -26.75 -13.97
N ARG A 16 -46.10 -27.19 -12.94
CA ARG A 16 -44.80 -27.86 -13.09
C ARG A 16 -43.87 -27.14 -14.08
N THR A 17 -42.79 -26.63 -13.47
CA THR A 17 -41.48 -26.30 -14.05
C THR A 17 -41.40 -25.09 -14.97
N TRP A 18 -41.20 -23.93 -14.36
CA TRP A 18 -40.14 -22.98 -14.73
C TRP A 18 -40.14 -21.89 -13.69
N PHE A 19 -39.08 -21.82 -12.88
CA PHE A 19 -38.53 -20.66 -12.16
C PHE A 19 -37.58 -21.18 -11.08
N THR A 20 -36.56 -21.93 -11.49
CA THR A 20 -35.31 -22.02 -10.72
C THR A 20 -34.51 -20.74 -10.97
N ALA A 21 -35.02 -19.64 -10.44
CA ALA A 21 -34.34 -18.34 -10.40
C ALA A 21 -34.74 -17.63 -9.10
N ALA A 22 -34.42 -18.25 -7.97
CA ALA A 22 -34.36 -17.61 -6.66
C ALA A 22 -33.60 -18.53 -5.69
N VAL A 23 -32.38 -18.91 -6.07
CA VAL A 23 -31.41 -19.39 -5.07
C VAL A 23 -31.00 -18.17 -4.25
N THR A 24 -31.24 -18.26 -2.95
CA THR A 24 -30.70 -17.44 -1.85
C THR A 24 -31.08 -15.96 -1.77
N LEU A 25 -32.31 -15.66 -1.35
CA LEU A 25 -32.61 -14.40 -0.62
C LEU A 25 -33.64 -14.60 0.50
N ALA A 26 -33.64 -15.78 1.12
CA ALA A 26 -34.49 -16.10 2.27
C ALA A 26 -33.65 -16.40 3.54
N MET A 27 -32.68 -15.53 3.85
CA MET A 27 -32.15 -15.36 5.20
C MET A 27 -32.45 -13.96 5.75
N LEU A 28 -33.68 -13.49 5.58
CA LEU A 28 -34.25 -12.45 6.43
C LEU A 28 -34.80 -13.13 7.70
N ALA A 29 -33.89 -13.68 8.50
CA ALA A 29 -34.19 -14.18 9.84
C ALA A 29 -33.67 -13.15 10.86
N CYS A 30 -34.57 -12.63 11.69
CA CYS A 30 -34.35 -11.79 12.88
C CYS A 30 -32.89 -11.48 13.23
N GLY A 31 -32.37 -10.41 12.63
CA GLY A 31 -31.03 -9.91 12.88
C GLY A 31 -31.00 -8.41 12.74
N LYS A 32 -30.21 -7.76 13.57
CA LYS A 32 -29.89 -6.34 13.48
C LYS A 32 -29.44 -5.99 12.05
N SER A 33 -29.94 -4.90 11.48
CA SER A 33 -29.62 -4.53 10.09
C SER A 33 -28.13 -4.20 9.92
N ALA A 34 -27.58 -4.50 8.73
CA ALA A 34 -26.18 -4.21 8.40
C ALA A 34 -25.84 -2.73 8.59
N ALA A 35 -26.76 -1.82 8.22
CA ALA A 35 -26.60 -0.39 8.42
C ALA A 35 -26.45 -0.02 9.91
N ARG A 36 -27.26 -0.62 10.79
CA ARG A 36 -27.14 -0.40 12.24
C ARG A 36 -25.84 -0.96 12.79
N MET A 37 -25.41 -2.13 12.31
CA MET A 37 -24.12 -2.69 12.70
C MET A 37 -22.95 -1.79 12.29
N ALA A 38 -22.98 -1.22 11.09
CA ALA A 38 -21.96 -0.27 10.64
C ALA A 38 -21.94 1.01 11.48
N THR A 39 -23.09 1.56 11.85
CA THR A 39 -23.16 2.75 12.72
C THR A 39 -22.53 2.51 14.09
N GLU A 40 -22.85 1.39 14.74
CA GLU A 40 -22.27 1.09 16.05
C GLU A 40 -20.76 0.85 16.00
N VAL A 41 -20.27 0.22 14.93
CA VAL A 41 -18.81 0.08 14.71
C VAL A 41 -18.18 1.45 14.56
N ARG A 42 -18.78 2.36 13.78
CA ARG A 42 -18.28 3.74 13.63
C ARG A 42 -18.26 4.49 14.95
N GLU A 43 -19.32 4.41 15.74
CA GLU A 43 -19.42 5.08 17.04
C GLU A 43 -18.35 4.59 18.02
N CYS A 44 -18.22 3.27 18.18
CA CYS A 44 -17.19 2.69 19.04
C CYS A 44 -15.78 3.00 18.53
N SER A 45 -15.53 2.92 17.23
CA SER A 45 -14.22 3.24 16.65
C SER A 45 -13.87 4.72 16.75
N ALA A 46 -14.84 5.64 16.81
CA ALA A 46 -14.58 7.07 16.93
C ALA A 46 -14.01 7.48 18.30
N ILE A 47 -14.24 6.68 19.35
CA ILE A 47 -13.82 7.00 20.73
C ILE A 47 -12.68 6.10 21.23
N THR A 48 -12.17 5.19 20.40
CA THR A 48 -11.12 4.24 20.78
C THR A 48 -9.94 4.32 19.82
N MET A 49 -8.74 4.06 20.34
CA MET A 49 -7.50 4.17 19.56
C MET A 49 -7.23 2.98 18.62
N ASP A 50 -7.81 1.81 18.89
CA ASP A 50 -7.56 0.59 18.10
C ASP A 50 -8.79 -0.32 18.00
N ALA A 51 -8.71 -1.31 17.10
CA ALA A 51 -9.79 -2.27 16.89
C ALA A 51 -10.12 -3.11 18.14
N LYS A 52 -9.19 -3.32 19.08
CA LYS A 52 -9.46 -4.08 20.30
C LYS A 52 -10.32 -3.26 21.26
N GLY A 53 -10.03 -1.98 21.42
CA GLY A 53 -10.85 -1.03 22.18
C GLY A 53 -12.25 -0.91 21.57
N ALA A 54 -12.34 -0.73 20.25
CA ALA A 54 -13.61 -0.68 19.54
C ALA A 54 -14.41 -1.98 19.73
N ALA A 55 -13.77 -3.15 19.67
CA ALA A 55 -14.42 -4.44 19.91
C ALA A 55 -14.95 -4.57 21.34
N GLN A 56 -14.21 -4.11 22.35
CA GLN A 56 -14.67 -4.10 23.74
C GLN A 56 -15.88 -3.18 23.92
N CYS A 57 -15.86 -1.99 23.31
CA CYS A 57 -17.01 -1.09 23.27
C CYS A 57 -18.25 -1.78 22.67
N LEU A 58 -18.09 -2.46 21.53
CA LEU A 58 -19.17 -3.20 20.86
C LEU A 58 -19.76 -4.33 21.72
N VAL A 59 -18.93 -5.03 22.49
CA VAL A 59 -19.38 -6.08 23.41
C VAL A 59 -20.11 -5.50 24.61
N LEU A 60 -19.56 -4.46 25.23
CA LEU A 60 -20.11 -3.89 26.46
C LEU A 60 -21.41 -3.11 26.21
N GLN A 61 -21.41 -2.21 25.23
CA GLN A 61 -22.51 -1.30 24.94
C GLN A 61 -23.59 -1.95 24.09
N TYR A 62 -23.18 -2.67 23.04
CA TYR A 62 -24.09 -3.16 22.02
C TYR A 62 -24.30 -4.68 22.03
N LYS A 63 -23.74 -5.37 23.04
CA LYS A 63 -23.90 -6.82 23.27
C LYS A 63 -23.50 -7.69 22.08
N TRP A 64 -22.49 -7.25 21.31
CA TRP A 64 -21.93 -8.07 20.25
C TRP A 64 -21.22 -9.30 20.83
N LYS A 65 -21.23 -10.39 20.07
CA LYS A 65 -20.34 -11.53 20.37
C LYS A 65 -18.89 -11.10 20.12
N GLN A 66 -17.99 -11.37 21.06
CA GLN A 66 -16.57 -11.00 20.99
C GLN A 66 -15.90 -11.27 19.63
N PRO A 67 -15.99 -12.47 19.02
CA PRO A 67 -15.33 -12.71 17.73
C PRO A 67 -15.92 -11.85 16.59
N ALA A 68 -17.23 -11.60 16.60
CA ALA A 68 -17.88 -10.74 15.61
C ALA A 68 -17.53 -9.26 15.80
N ALA A 69 -17.43 -8.81 17.05
CA ALA A 69 -17.02 -7.45 17.40
C ALA A 69 -15.58 -7.17 16.94
N LEU A 70 -14.65 -8.08 17.23
CA LEU A 70 -13.26 -7.95 16.81
C LEU A 70 -13.13 -7.96 15.29
N ALA A 71 -13.77 -8.91 14.61
CA ALA A 71 -13.71 -8.97 13.15
C ALA A 71 -14.25 -7.69 12.48
N ALA A 72 -15.38 -7.15 12.98
CA ALA A 72 -15.95 -5.93 12.44
C ALA A 72 -15.09 -4.69 12.72
N ALA A 73 -14.57 -4.56 13.95
CA ALA A 73 -13.69 -3.45 14.32
C ALA A 73 -12.37 -3.48 13.55
N THR A 74 -11.76 -4.65 13.38
CA THR A 74 -10.52 -4.80 12.59
C THR A 74 -10.75 -4.47 11.12
N ARG A 75 -11.85 -4.96 10.53
CA ARG A 75 -12.19 -4.62 9.14
C ARG A 75 -12.38 -3.12 8.97
N TYR A 76 -13.11 -2.48 9.89
CA TYR A 76 -13.35 -1.04 9.82
C TYR A 76 -12.06 -0.23 10.02
N GLN A 77 -11.19 -0.62 10.96
CA GLN A 77 -9.87 0.02 11.11
C GLN A 77 -9.06 -0.08 9.82
N HIS A 78 -9.01 -1.27 9.19
CA HIS A 78 -8.34 -1.45 7.90
C HIS A 78 -8.95 -0.57 6.79
N GLU A 79 -10.27 -0.42 6.73
CA GLU A 79 -10.94 0.48 5.78
C GLU A 79 -10.53 1.96 6.01
N GLN A 80 -10.45 2.39 7.27
CA GLN A 80 -10.00 3.74 7.62
C GLN A 80 -8.53 3.95 7.24
N ASP A 81 -7.65 3.01 7.60
CA ASP A 81 -6.23 3.07 7.28
C ASP A 81 -6.01 3.08 5.77
N SER A 82 -6.73 2.24 5.03
CA SER A 82 -6.66 2.21 3.56
C SER A 82 -7.13 3.53 2.94
N THR A 83 -8.19 4.15 3.47
CA THR A 83 -8.69 5.44 2.99
C THR A 83 -7.68 6.55 3.28
N ALA A 84 -7.13 6.59 4.50
CA ALA A 84 -6.10 7.56 4.88
C ALA A 84 -4.85 7.42 4.01
N GLN A 85 -4.41 6.18 3.75
CA GLN A 85 -3.29 5.89 2.85
C GLN A 85 -3.58 6.36 1.43
N SER A 86 -4.78 6.08 0.89
CA SER A 86 -5.18 6.52 -0.45
C SER A 86 -5.16 8.05 -0.58
N HIS A 87 -5.59 8.78 0.46
CA HIS A 87 -5.50 10.24 0.49
C HIS A 87 -4.04 10.72 0.53
N ALA A 88 -3.20 10.10 1.36
CA ALA A 88 -1.78 10.44 1.44
C ALA A 88 -1.06 10.21 0.09
N ASP A 89 -1.35 9.09 -0.57
CA ASP A 89 -0.79 8.76 -1.88
C ASP A 89 -1.31 9.69 -2.97
N SER A 90 -2.60 10.04 -2.95
CA SER A 90 -3.18 11.00 -3.89
C SER A 90 -2.54 12.38 -3.76
N ALA A 91 -2.38 12.87 -2.53
CA ALA A 91 -1.71 14.14 -2.26
C ALA A 91 -0.26 14.13 -2.73
N TRP A 92 0.46 13.02 -2.50
CA TRP A 92 1.82 12.83 -3.00
C TRP A 92 1.88 12.83 -4.53
N HIS A 93 0.97 12.10 -5.19
CA HIS A 93 0.93 12.02 -6.65
C HIS A 93 0.50 13.31 -7.33
N ALA A 94 -0.31 14.14 -6.68
CA ALA A 94 -0.68 15.47 -7.19
C ALA A 94 0.56 16.34 -7.47
N ASP A 95 1.63 16.11 -6.72
CA ASP A 95 2.88 16.85 -6.80
C ASP A 95 4.00 16.13 -7.57
N VAL A 96 3.67 15.09 -8.35
CA VAL A 96 4.65 14.26 -9.07
C VAL A 96 5.60 15.07 -9.94
N ALA A 97 5.11 16.11 -10.63
CA ALA A 97 5.95 16.96 -11.47
C ALA A 97 6.99 17.75 -10.66
N ARG A 98 6.63 18.16 -9.42
CA ARG A 98 7.58 18.78 -8.49
C ARG A 98 8.61 17.74 -8.04
N HIS A 99 8.16 16.57 -7.62
CA HIS A 99 9.03 15.48 -7.17
C HIS A 99 10.03 15.02 -8.24
N THR A 100 9.60 14.95 -9.50
CA THR A 100 10.51 14.66 -10.62
C THR A 100 11.59 15.71 -10.79
N ARG A 101 11.27 17.00 -10.63
CA ARG A 101 12.27 18.08 -10.69
C ARG A 101 13.24 18.01 -9.52
N GLU A 102 12.75 17.81 -8.31
CA GLU A 102 13.56 17.65 -7.10
C GLU A 102 14.55 16.50 -7.24
N MET A 103 14.10 15.33 -7.74
CA MET A 103 14.99 14.20 -8.05
C MET A 103 16.03 14.54 -9.12
N ALA A 104 15.64 15.23 -10.19
CA ALA A 104 16.55 15.61 -11.27
C ALA A 104 17.61 16.63 -10.80
N ASP A 105 17.26 17.53 -9.88
CA ASP A 105 18.19 18.48 -9.29
C ASP A 105 19.12 17.80 -8.29
N CYS A 106 18.60 16.90 -7.45
CA CYS A 106 19.43 16.09 -6.56
C CYS A 106 20.39 15.16 -7.30
N ALA A 107 20.07 14.71 -8.52
CA ALA A 107 21.00 13.94 -9.35
C ALA A 107 22.23 14.76 -9.80
N LYS A 108 22.14 16.10 -9.80
CA LYS A 108 23.25 16.99 -10.13
C LYS A 108 24.12 17.33 -8.92
N ASP A 109 23.63 17.03 -7.71
CA ASP A 109 24.32 17.35 -6.47
C ASP A 109 25.76 16.79 -6.45
N PRO A 110 26.76 17.60 -6.08
CA PRO A 110 28.16 17.18 -6.11
C PRO A 110 28.49 16.10 -5.07
N SER A 111 27.72 15.98 -3.98
CA SER A 111 27.92 14.95 -2.96
C SER A 111 27.51 13.56 -3.41
N GLY A 112 26.65 13.46 -4.44
CA GLY A 112 26.08 12.18 -4.89
C GLY A 112 25.07 11.57 -3.91
N ASP A 113 24.72 12.28 -2.83
CA ASP A 113 23.78 11.80 -1.82
C ASP A 113 22.35 12.25 -2.09
N MET A 114 21.67 11.44 -2.91
CA MET A 114 20.27 11.66 -3.28
C MET A 114 19.35 11.74 -2.05
N ALA A 115 19.52 10.87 -1.05
CA ALA A 115 18.63 10.82 0.11
C ALA A 115 18.74 12.10 0.93
N ARG A 116 19.97 12.54 1.23
CA ARG A 116 20.20 13.79 1.96
C ARG A 116 19.65 15.00 1.21
N CYS A 117 19.85 15.06 -0.10
CA CYS A 117 19.34 16.15 -0.92
C CYS A 117 17.80 16.21 -0.90
N LEU A 118 17.12 15.06 -1.06
CA LEU A 118 15.65 15.00 -1.04
C LEU A 118 15.07 15.38 0.34
N VAL A 119 15.73 14.99 1.43
CA VAL A 119 15.35 15.46 2.79
C VAL A 119 15.45 16.99 2.88
N GLY A 120 16.44 17.61 2.21
CA GLY A 120 16.54 19.07 2.10
C GLY A 120 15.34 19.74 1.42
N TYR A 121 14.66 19.03 0.52
CA TYR A 121 13.39 19.45 -0.10
C TYR A 121 12.15 19.17 0.77
N GLY A 122 12.33 18.65 1.99
CA GLY A 122 11.24 18.33 2.91
C GLY A 122 10.61 16.95 2.68
N TRP A 123 11.26 16.06 1.92
CA TRP A 123 10.80 14.68 1.82
C TRP A 123 10.94 13.97 3.17
N ALA A 124 9.95 13.14 3.52
CA ALA A 124 10.08 12.25 4.65
C ALA A 124 11.28 11.31 4.45
N GLU A 125 12.12 11.14 5.48
CA GLU A 125 13.38 10.40 5.42
C GLU A 125 13.21 8.99 4.83
N ALA A 126 12.21 8.23 5.31
CA ALA A 126 11.94 6.89 4.80
C ALA A 126 11.65 6.87 3.30
N ARG A 127 10.95 7.88 2.77
CA ARG A 127 10.64 7.99 1.34
C ARG A 127 11.85 8.45 0.53
N ALA A 128 12.62 9.41 1.05
CA ALA A 128 13.86 9.87 0.42
C ALA A 128 14.86 8.72 0.26
N THR A 129 15.07 7.94 1.32
CA THR A 129 15.94 6.74 1.31
C THR A 129 15.42 5.69 0.34
N ALA A 130 14.14 5.33 0.40
CA ALA A 130 13.55 4.34 -0.51
C ALA A 130 13.66 4.77 -1.99
N THR A 131 13.54 6.06 -2.27
CA THR A 131 13.69 6.62 -3.62
C THR A 131 15.15 6.55 -4.08
N ALA A 132 16.09 6.99 -3.23
CA ALA A 132 17.52 6.93 -3.49
C ALA A 132 18.02 5.49 -3.72
N ASP A 133 17.49 4.54 -2.95
CA ASP A 133 17.80 3.11 -3.12
C ASP A 133 17.17 2.55 -4.39
N SER A 134 15.92 2.89 -4.71
CA SER A 134 15.26 2.42 -5.94
C SER A 134 16.02 2.89 -7.18
N LEU A 135 16.43 4.15 -7.22
CA LEU A 135 17.26 4.70 -8.30
C LEU A 135 18.63 4.00 -8.36
N TRP A 136 19.25 3.77 -7.21
CA TRP A 136 20.52 3.05 -7.16
C TRP A 136 20.44 1.62 -7.71
N HIS A 137 19.36 0.89 -7.39
CA HIS A 137 19.15 -0.45 -7.91
C HIS A 137 18.79 -0.45 -9.40
N HIS A 138 18.02 0.54 -9.85
CA HIS A 138 17.73 0.74 -11.27
C HIS A 138 19.03 0.87 -12.09
N ASP A 139 20.01 1.60 -11.58
CA ASP A 139 21.29 1.87 -12.26
C ASP A 139 22.35 0.77 -12.04
N ALA A 140 21.99 -0.37 -11.45
CA ALA A 140 22.90 -1.48 -11.16
C ALA A 140 23.73 -1.99 -12.37
N PRO A 141 23.21 -2.05 -13.62
CA PRO A 141 24.03 -2.38 -14.78
C PRO A 141 25.17 -1.38 -15.03
N ALA A 142 24.91 -0.08 -14.90
CA ALA A 142 25.92 0.96 -15.04
C ALA A 142 26.95 0.87 -13.90
N HIS A 143 26.49 0.68 -12.66
CA HIS A 143 27.36 0.49 -11.50
C HIS A 143 28.36 -0.67 -11.69
N ARG A 144 27.92 -1.80 -12.25
CA ARG A 144 28.81 -2.92 -12.56
C ARG A 144 29.91 -2.56 -13.56
N GLN A 145 29.59 -1.78 -14.60
CA GLN A 145 30.58 -1.31 -15.58
C GLN A 145 31.58 -0.32 -14.96
N GLN A 146 31.11 0.56 -14.08
CA GLN A 146 31.97 1.50 -13.33
C GLN A 146 32.94 0.74 -12.43
N VAL A 147 32.46 -0.25 -11.66
CA VAL A 147 33.29 -1.12 -10.82
C VAL A 147 34.32 -1.88 -11.66
N ALA A 148 33.92 -2.48 -12.78
CA ALA A 148 34.85 -3.18 -13.68
C ALA A 148 35.93 -2.23 -14.23
N THR A 149 35.55 -1.01 -14.59
CA THR A 149 36.48 0.01 -15.10
C THR A 149 37.47 0.45 -14.02
N CYS A 150 37.00 0.77 -12.82
CA CYS A 150 37.84 1.16 -11.69
C CYS A 150 38.75 0.02 -11.21
N THR A 151 38.29 -1.23 -11.25
CA THR A 151 39.10 -2.40 -10.85
C THR A 151 40.25 -2.69 -11.81
N ARG A 152 40.08 -2.37 -13.11
CA ARG A 152 41.16 -2.50 -14.10
C ARG A 152 42.25 -1.45 -13.93
N GLN A 153 41.92 -0.29 -13.35
CA GLN A 153 42.86 0.81 -13.15
C GLN A 153 43.77 0.52 -11.95
N ARG A 154 45.00 0.04 -12.18
CA ARG A 154 45.94 -0.41 -11.13
C ARG A 154 46.51 0.69 -10.22
N GLN A 155 46.26 1.96 -10.55
CA GLN A 155 46.87 3.12 -9.88
C GLN A 155 46.16 3.51 -8.57
N MET A 156 44.96 2.97 -8.28
CA MET A 156 44.18 3.37 -7.10
C MET A 156 43.20 2.29 -6.62
N GLN A 157 42.74 2.40 -5.37
CA GLN A 157 41.67 1.55 -4.85
C GLN A 157 40.36 1.80 -5.62
N ALA A 158 39.58 0.74 -5.84
CA ALA A 158 38.38 0.83 -6.68
C ALA A 158 37.35 1.78 -6.07
N GLY A 159 37.15 1.75 -4.76
CA GLY A 159 36.25 2.66 -4.05
C GLY A 159 36.63 4.14 -4.21
N VAL A 160 37.92 4.48 -4.14
CA VAL A 160 38.39 5.87 -4.36
C VAL A 160 38.14 6.32 -5.80
N CYS A 161 38.37 5.43 -6.78
CA CYS A 161 38.03 5.71 -8.18
C CYS A 161 36.53 5.96 -8.36
N LEU A 162 35.69 5.16 -7.70
CA LEU A 162 34.24 5.27 -7.77
C LEU A 162 33.72 6.59 -7.16
N GLN A 163 34.29 7.00 -6.02
CA GLN A 163 33.96 8.29 -5.40
C GLN A 163 34.35 9.46 -6.29
N LEU A 164 35.59 9.49 -6.80
CA LEU A 164 36.10 10.63 -7.57
C LEU A 164 35.50 10.75 -8.98
N LYS A 165 35.28 9.63 -9.68
CA LYS A 165 34.81 9.64 -11.07
C LYS A 165 33.29 9.55 -11.21
N TYR A 166 32.64 8.84 -10.30
CA TYR A 166 31.21 8.51 -10.42
C TYR A 166 30.39 8.99 -9.23
N LYS A 167 30.98 9.76 -8.31
CA LYS A 167 30.29 10.36 -7.15
C LYS A 167 29.59 9.33 -6.27
N TRP A 168 30.15 8.13 -6.18
CA TRP A 168 29.62 7.13 -5.24
C TRP A 168 29.75 7.66 -3.82
N THR A 169 28.75 7.40 -2.97
CA THR A 169 28.88 7.73 -1.55
C THR A 169 30.00 6.88 -0.91
N PRO A 170 30.65 7.37 0.16
CA PRO A 170 31.70 6.63 0.86
C PRO A 170 31.23 5.24 1.28
N GLU A 171 30.01 5.10 1.78
CA GLU A 171 29.44 3.83 2.24
C GLU A 171 29.36 2.81 1.10
N ARG A 172 28.84 3.22 -0.06
CA ARG A 172 28.71 2.36 -1.25
C ARG A 172 30.07 1.95 -1.81
N ALA A 173 31.03 2.88 -1.80
CA ALA A 173 32.40 2.60 -2.24
C ALA A 173 33.13 1.62 -1.31
N LEU A 174 32.99 1.77 0.01
CA LEU A 174 33.57 0.88 1.01
C LEU A 174 33.04 -0.55 0.88
N VAL A 175 31.74 -0.71 0.67
CA VAL A 175 31.12 -2.04 0.45
C VAL A 175 31.70 -2.74 -0.78
N VAL A 176 32.01 -2.00 -1.84
CA VAL A 176 32.66 -2.56 -3.04
C VAL A 176 34.09 -2.98 -2.74
N ASP A 177 34.89 -2.14 -2.11
CA ASP A 177 36.29 -2.48 -1.77
C ASP A 177 36.35 -3.73 -0.86
N ASP A 178 35.46 -3.81 0.13
CA ASP A 178 35.33 -4.99 1.00
C ASP A 178 34.93 -6.24 0.22
N SER A 179 34.00 -6.11 -0.73
CA SER A 179 33.55 -7.23 -1.55
C SER A 179 34.65 -7.72 -2.51
N ILE A 180 35.43 -6.80 -3.11
CA ILE A 180 36.59 -7.14 -3.94
C ILE A 180 37.66 -7.83 -3.10
N ARG A 181 37.97 -7.30 -1.91
CA ARG A 181 38.94 -7.89 -0.98
C ARG A 181 38.54 -9.31 -0.59
N ARG A 182 37.28 -9.53 -0.20
CA ARG A 182 36.74 -10.87 0.09
C ARG A 182 36.82 -11.81 -1.10
N ALA A 183 36.51 -11.33 -2.30
CA ALA A 183 36.60 -12.15 -3.52
C ALA A 183 38.05 -12.56 -3.85
N ARG A 184 39.04 -11.71 -3.56
CA ARG A 184 40.46 -12.04 -3.75
C ARG A 184 40.97 -13.06 -2.74
N MET A 185 40.53 -13.01 -1.49
CA MET A 185 40.93 -13.98 -0.46
C MET A 185 40.36 -15.39 -0.68
N ARG A 186 39.31 -15.52 -1.52
CA ARG A 186 38.68 -16.80 -1.86
C ARG A 186 39.26 -17.47 -3.11
N ARG A 187 40.19 -16.81 -3.82
CA ARG A 187 40.90 -17.36 -4.98
C ARG A 187 42.28 -17.83 -4.53
#